data_AF-A0A5Q4H5W6-F1
#
_entry.id   AF-A0A5Q4H5W6-F1
#
_cell.length_a   1.000
_cell.length_b   1.000
_cell.length_c   1.000
_cell.angle_alpha   90.00
_cell.angle_beta   90.00
_cell.angle_gamma   90.00
#
_symmetry.space_group_name_H-M   'P 1'
#
loop_
_entity.id
_entity.type
_entity.pdbx_description
1 polymer ?
#
loop_
_entity_poly.entity_id
_entity_poly.type
_entity_poly.pdbx_seq_one_letter_code
_entity_poly.pdbx_strand_id
1 'polypeptide(L)'
;MTHVVAQPCENCKYTDCVVVCPVECFYEGETMLYIHPDECIDCEACVPECPVEAIFHEDNLPEEWASYLQLNAEMSLKMPQITEKKEPLADQ
;
A
#
# COMPACT_ATOMS: atom_id res chain seq x y z
N MET A 1 -14.82 -0.68 2.43
CA MET A 1 -13.81 -0.07 3.31
C MET A 1 -12.49 -0.71 2.98
N THR A 2 -11.46 0.10 2.80
CA THR A 2 -10.15 -0.37 2.38
C THR A 2 -9.03 0.33 3.15
N HIS A 3 -7.85 -0.26 3.03
CA HIS A 3 -6.61 0.38 3.43
C HIS A 3 -5.95 1.06 2.22
N VAL A 4 -5.23 2.14 2.48
CA VAL A 4 -4.65 3.03 1.47
C VAL A 4 -3.17 3.21 1.77
N VAL A 5 -2.32 3.02 0.76
CA VAL A 5 -0.92 3.42 0.84
C VAL A 5 -0.80 4.89 0.47
N ALA A 6 -0.26 5.70 1.39
CA ALA A 6 -0.11 7.15 1.25
C ALA A 6 1.33 7.57 0.92
N GLN A 7 1.55 8.88 0.87
CA GLN A 7 2.81 9.52 0.49
C GLN A 7 4.06 8.95 1.18
N PRO A 8 4.08 8.58 2.49
CA PRO A 8 5.31 8.11 3.13
C PRO A 8 5.92 6.85 2.51
N CYS A 9 5.16 6.09 1.69
CA CYS A 9 5.69 4.94 0.96
C CYS A 9 6.57 5.33 -0.24
N GLU A 10 6.35 6.52 -0.81
CA GLU A 10 7.05 6.98 -2.02
C GLU A 10 8.56 7.03 -1.82
N ASN A 11 9.29 6.38 -2.74
CA ASN A 11 10.74 6.23 -2.71
C ASN A 11 11.29 5.46 -1.50
N CYS A 12 10.42 4.93 -0.62
CA CYS A 12 10.81 3.98 0.40
C CYS A 12 10.58 2.54 -0.07
N LYS A 13 9.34 2.23 -0.46
CA LYS A 13 8.90 0.93 -0.99
C LYS A 13 9.52 -0.29 -0.26
N TYR A 14 9.32 -0.38 1.05
CA TYR A 14 9.89 -1.44 1.90
C TYR A 14 9.35 -2.85 1.62
N THR A 15 8.10 -2.94 1.16
CA THR A 15 7.40 -4.20 0.83
C THR A 15 7.14 -5.17 1.98
N ASP A 16 7.42 -4.83 3.24
CA ASP A 16 7.07 -5.66 4.41
C ASP A 16 5.57 -5.95 4.53
N CYS A 17 4.72 -5.02 4.10
CA CYS A 17 3.27 -5.16 4.13
C CYS A 17 2.71 -6.29 3.25
N VAL A 18 3.44 -6.74 2.23
CA VAL A 18 2.93 -7.73 1.26
C VAL A 18 2.88 -9.14 1.86
N VAL A 19 3.80 -9.47 2.77
CA VAL A 19 3.93 -10.84 3.32
C VAL A 19 2.86 -11.17 4.37
N VAL A 20 2.19 -10.15 4.90
CA VAL A 20 1.12 -10.30 5.90
C VAL A 20 -0.28 -10.17 5.30
N CYS A 21 -0.39 -9.83 4.01
CA CYS A 21 -1.68 -9.65 3.36
C CYS A 21 -2.33 -11.01 3.06
N PRO A 22 -3.46 -11.39 3.70
CA PRO A 22 -4.06 -12.72 3.53
C PRO A 22 -4.73 -12.93 2.17
N VAL A 23 -4.96 -11.84 1.43
CA VAL A 23 -5.64 -11.81 0.12
C VAL A 23 -4.75 -11.28 -0.99
N GLU A 24 -3.46 -11.05 -0.71
CA GLU A 24 -2.45 -10.67 -1.70
C GLU A 24 -2.82 -9.42 -2.54
N CYS A 25 -3.56 -8.47 -1.96
CA CYS A 25 -4.14 -7.32 -2.69
C CYS A 25 -3.19 -6.13 -2.92
N PHE A 26 -1.88 -6.39 -2.99
CA PHE A 26 -0.85 -5.36 -3.21
C PHE A 26 -0.33 -5.37 -4.64
N TYR A 27 -0.09 -4.18 -5.18
CA TYR A 27 0.36 -3.95 -6.54
C TYR A 27 1.56 -3.01 -6.57
N GLU A 28 2.54 -3.33 -7.40
CA GLU A 28 3.85 -2.70 -7.38
C GLU A 28 3.99 -1.61 -8.45
N GLY A 29 4.06 -0.36 -8.00
CA GLY A 29 4.51 0.75 -8.82
C GLY A 29 6.03 0.91 -8.85
N GLU A 30 6.47 1.89 -9.65
CA GLU A 30 7.89 2.26 -9.73
C GLU A 30 8.40 2.74 -8.35
N THR A 31 7.71 3.68 -7.72
CA THR A 31 8.17 4.38 -6.49
C THR A 31 7.41 4.00 -5.22
N MET A 32 6.25 3.35 -5.29
CA MET A 32 5.42 2.96 -4.14
C MET A 32 4.56 1.72 -4.44
N LEU A 33 3.87 1.21 -3.42
CA LEU A 33 2.87 0.14 -3.57
C LEU A 33 1.45 0.70 -3.57
N TYR A 34 0.50 -0.08 -4.09
CA TYR A 34 -0.92 0.25 -4.13
C TYR A 34 -1.76 -0.91 -3.60
N ILE A 35 -2.80 -0.61 -2.82
CA ILE A 35 -3.77 -1.60 -2.34
C ILE A 35 -5.00 -1.58 -3.25
N HIS A 36 -5.47 -2.75 -3.69
CA HIS A 36 -6.72 -2.83 -4.43
C HIS A 36 -7.93 -2.71 -3.49
N PRO A 37 -8.82 -1.71 -3.69
CA PRO A 37 -9.90 -1.42 -2.77
C PRO A 37 -10.91 -2.56 -2.62
N ASP A 38 -11.27 -3.21 -3.74
CA ASP A 38 -12.28 -4.28 -3.74
C ASP A 38 -11.76 -5.65 -3.26
N GLU A 39 -10.45 -5.86 -3.25
CA GLU A 39 -9.84 -7.12 -2.78
C GLU A 39 -9.45 -7.04 -1.31
N CYS A 40 -9.13 -5.83 -0.82
CA CYS A 40 -8.84 -5.60 0.58
C CYS A 40 -10.05 -5.99 1.46
N ILE A 41 -9.79 -6.84 2.45
CA ILE A 41 -10.82 -7.33 3.40
C ILE A 41 -10.78 -6.61 4.75
N ASP A 42 -10.10 -5.47 4.84
CA ASP A 42 -10.06 -4.63 6.05
C ASP A 42 -9.58 -5.37 7.30
N CYS A 43 -8.50 -6.16 7.17
CA CYS A 43 -7.96 -6.98 8.27
C CYS A 43 -6.88 -6.29 9.12
N GLU A 44 -6.44 -5.08 8.73
CA GLU A 44 -5.43 -4.24 9.42
C GLU A 44 -4.02 -4.82 9.56
N ALA A 45 -3.78 -6.08 9.16
CA ALA A 45 -2.51 -6.78 9.34
C ALA A 45 -1.30 -6.05 8.73
N CYS A 46 -1.49 -5.30 7.65
CA CYS A 46 -0.41 -4.58 6.95
C CYS A 46 0.01 -3.27 7.62
N VAL A 47 -0.85 -2.65 8.45
CA VAL A 47 -0.60 -1.35 9.07
C VAL A 47 0.64 -1.34 9.96
N PRO A 48 0.78 -2.25 10.96
CA PRO A 48 1.94 -2.24 11.86
C PRO A 48 3.25 -2.67 11.18
N GLU A 49 3.18 -3.29 10.01
CA GLU A 49 4.36 -3.79 9.31
C GLU A 49 5.05 -2.73 8.44
N CYS A 50 4.39 -1.59 8.18
CA CYS A 50 4.97 -0.52 7.38
C CYS A 50 5.97 0.31 8.20
N PRO A 51 7.29 0.29 7.91
CA PRO A 51 8.30 0.95 8.76
C PRO A 51 8.19 2.49 8.78
N VAL A 52 7.48 3.06 7.80
CA VAL A 52 7.27 4.50 7.61
C VAL A 52 5.81 4.91 7.81
N GLU A 53 5.00 4.03 8.41
CA GLU A 53 3.60 4.31 8.78
C GLU A 53 2.77 4.86 7.61
N ALA A 54 2.98 4.30 6.40
CA ALA A 54 2.36 4.81 5.18
C ALA A 54 0.96 4.24 4.89
N ILE A 55 0.46 3.31 5.70
CA ILE A 55 -0.78 2.58 5.41
C ILE A 55 -1.86 3.03 6.38
N PHE A 56 -2.99 3.51 5.83
CA PHE A 56 -4.10 4.06 6.60
C PHE A 56 -5.40 3.36 6.22
N HIS A 57 -6.29 3.17 7.19
CA HIS A 57 -7.70 2.93 6.88
C HIS A 57 -8.28 4.17 6.18
N GLU A 58 -9.18 4.01 5.21
CA GLU A 58 -9.76 5.13 4.44
C GLU A 58 -10.34 6.26 5.32
N ASP A 59 -10.99 5.90 6.42
CA ASP A 59 -11.57 6.86 7.39
C ASP A 59 -10.51 7.61 8.22
N ASN A 60 -9.31 7.07 8.33
CA ASN A 60 -8.19 7.62 9.11
C ASN A 60 -7.14 8.28 8.21
N LEU A 61 -7.36 8.34 6.90
CA LEU A 61 -6.43 8.94 5.96
C LEU A 61 -6.38 10.46 6.16
N PRO A 62 -5.20 11.06 6.39
CA PRO A 62 -5.05 12.50 6.47
C PRO A 62 -5.60 13.21 5.23
N GLU A 63 -6.24 14.36 5.44
CA GLU A 63 -6.92 15.12 4.37
C GLU A 63 -5.95 15.52 3.23
N GLU A 64 -4.70 15.82 3.57
CA GLU A 64 -3.63 16.12 2.60
C GLU A 64 -3.31 14.96 1.65
N TRP A 65 -3.66 13.73 2.03
CA TRP A 65 -3.47 12.52 1.23
C TRP A 65 -4.78 11.93 0.71
N ALA A 66 -5.90 12.66 0.77
CA ALA A 66 -7.19 12.17 0.30
C ALA A 66 -7.17 11.69 -1.16
N SER A 67 -6.30 12.26 -2.02
CA SER A 67 -6.12 11.81 -3.41
C SER A 67 -5.53 10.40 -3.54
N TYR A 68 -4.86 9.88 -2.51
CA TYR A 68 -4.27 8.54 -2.53
C TYR A 68 -5.33 7.44 -2.56
N LEU A 69 -6.56 7.70 -2.10
CA LEU A 69 -7.69 6.76 -2.26
C LEU A 69 -7.91 6.41 -3.73
N GLN A 70 -8.07 7.43 -4.56
CA GLN A 70 -8.29 7.25 -5.99
C GLN A 70 -7.02 6.72 -6.68
N LEU A 71 -5.84 7.19 -6.26
CA LEU A 71 -4.57 6.70 -6.81
C LEU A 71 -4.40 5.19 -6.61
N ASN A 72 -4.65 4.68 -5.40
CA ASN A 72 -4.55 3.25 -5.09
C ASN A 72 -5.52 2.44 -5.97
N ALA A 73 -6.78 2.87 -6.05
CA ALA A 73 -7.81 2.23 -6.86
C ALA A 73 -7.47 2.18 -8.36
N GLU A 74 -6.91 3.27 -8.92
CA GLU A 74 -6.57 3.32 -10.33
C GLU A 74 -5.28 2.57 -10.66
N MET A 75 -4.30 2.60 -9.77
CA MET A 75 -2.99 2.01 -10.02
C MET A 75 -2.96 0.52 -9.73
N SER A 76 -3.74 0.02 -8.77
CA SER A 76 -3.89 -1.43 -8.54
C SER A 76 -4.40 -2.18 -9.77
N LEU A 77 -5.18 -1.53 -10.63
CA LEU A 77 -5.68 -2.11 -11.89
C LEU A 77 -4.64 -2.11 -13.02
N LYS A 78 -3.57 -1.31 -12.90
CA LYS A 78 -2.60 -1.07 -13.98
C LYS A 78 -1.23 -1.67 -13.69
N MET A 79 -0.89 -1.82 -12.41
CA MET A 79 0.40 -2.30 -11.95
C MET A 79 0.39 -3.83 -11.78
N PRO A 80 1.54 -4.50 -11.84
CA PRO A 80 1.62 -5.93 -11.53
C PRO A 80 1.39 -6.19 -10.03
N GLN A 81 0.77 -7.32 -9.71
CA GLN A 81 0.62 -7.79 -8.33
C GLN A 81 1.98 -8.14 -7.72
N ILE A 82 2.15 -7.90 -6.41
CA ILE A 82 3.33 -8.29 -5.62
C ILE A 82 2.90 -9.07 -4.38
N THR A 83 3.51 -10.24 -4.21
CA THR A 83 3.19 -11.18 -3.10
C THR A 83 4.42 -11.56 -2.27
N GLU A 84 5.61 -11.14 -2.70
CA GLU A 84 6.88 -11.44 -2.05
C GLU A 84 7.63 -10.15 -1.70
N LYS A 85 8.32 -10.17 -0.55
CA LYS A 85 9.18 -9.06 -0.11
C LYS A 85 10.37 -8.88 -1.08
N LYS A 86 10.69 -7.63 -1.39
CA LYS A 86 11.82 -7.20 -2.21
C LYS A 86 12.74 -6.27 -1.43
N GLU A 87 13.90 -5.97 -2.02
CA GLU A 87 14.81 -4.96 -1.49
C GLU A 87 14.14 -3.56 -1.56
N PRO A 88 14.17 -2.78 -0.46
CA PRO A 88 13.57 -1.45 -0.40
C PRO A 88 14.26 -0.47 -1.36
N LEU A 89 13.51 0.56 -1.78
CA LEU A 89 14.08 1.71 -2.50
C LEU A 89 14.73 2.74 -1.57
N ALA A 90 14.39 2.75 -0.28
CA ALA A 90 14.93 3.71 0.70
C ALA A 90 16.46 3.68 0.81
N ASP A 91 17.09 2.57 0.43
CA ASP A 91 18.53 2.33 0.55
C ASP A 91 19.31 2.53 -0.77
N GLN A 92 18.64 3.03 -1.82
CA GLN A 92 19.21 3.25 -3.17
C GLN A 92 19.33 4.75 -3.52
#